data_AF-A0A0K8WFZ9-F1
#
_entry.id   AF-A0A0K8WFZ9-F1
#
_cell.length_a   1.000
_cell.length_b   1.000
_cell.length_c   1.000
_cell.angle_alpha   90.00
_cell.angle_beta   90.00
_cell.angle_gamma   90.00
#
_symmetry.space_group_name_H-M   'P 1'
#
loop_
_entity.id
_entity.type
_entity.pdbx_description
1 polymer ?
#
loop_
_entity_poly.entity_id
_entity_poly.type
_entity_poly.pdbx_seq_one_letter_code
_entity_poly.pdbx_strand_id
1 'polypeptide(L)'
;MGSELNQVLYRLHLLTSEMIHFIHQMQYYILFEVIECSWAELQDRVQSAKALDDILDAHDEFLNAIKCGAFLDSNSGQLCQNMENVYDGIIRLELWQNKFYEICFKELSARKEYKNHIFISEEAGEFGVTAERQLERDQERKIFEQIIGSYHKSLDNICADYEKAVRCFLLALNSHNDHNLQLFGIRLDFNEYYKKRDQRLCVPLTFEHMRMSIMFNGNKSLAGSRYSAMN
;
A
#
# COMPACT_ATOMS: atom_id res chain seq x y z
N MET A 1 26.95 9.49 8.52
CA MET A 1 25.94 9.25 7.48
C MET A 1 25.22 7.93 7.71
N GLY A 2 25.93 6.80 7.87
CA GLY A 2 25.30 5.49 8.15
C GLY A 2 24.36 5.51 9.36
N SER A 3 24.81 5.91 10.54
CA SER A 3 23.97 5.89 11.76
C SER A 3 22.74 6.82 11.70
N GLU A 4 22.88 8.00 11.11
CA GLU A 4 21.82 9.03 10.99
C GLU A 4 20.69 8.60 10.05
N LEU A 5 21.02 7.90 8.95
CA LEU A 5 20.05 7.47 7.93
C LEU A 5 19.54 6.05 8.15
N ASN A 6 20.29 5.19 8.85
CA ASN A 6 19.98 3.77 8.97
C ASN A 6 18.57 3.49 9.49
N GLN A 7 18.08 4.27 10.47
CA GLN A 7 16.74 4.05 11.03
C GLN A 7 15.64 4.34 9.99
N VAL A 8 15.76 5.47 9.28
CA VAL A 8 14.80 5.86 8.23
C VAL A 8 14.88 4.88 7.07
N LEU A 9 16.09 4.52 6.62
CA LEU A 9 16.30 3.56 5.53
C LEU A 9 15.77 2.17 5.89
N TYR A 10 16.03 1.68 7.10
CA TYR A 10 15.51 0.39 7.53
C TYR A 10 13.98 0.37 7.52
N ARG A 11 13.34 1.40 8.08
CA ARG A 11 11.88 1.54 8.08
C ARG A 11 11.33 1.62 6.66
N LEU A 12 12.02 2.36 5.79
CA LEU A 12 11.67 2.51 4.39
C LEU A 12 11.71 1.17 3.64
N HIS A 13 12.81 0.41 3.79
CA HIS A 13 12.97 -0.90 3.15
C HIS A 13 11.92 -1.90 3.60
N LEU A 14 11.57 -1.89 4.89
CA LEU A 14 10.49 -2.74 5.41
C LEU A 14 9.16 -2.40 4.74
N LEU A 15 8.77 -1.12 4.74
CA LEU A 15 7.51 -0.66 4.15
C LEU A 15 7.46 -0.94 2.64
N THR A 16 8.56 -0.72 1.92
CA THR A 16 8.66 -1.06 0.49
C THR A 16 8.46 -2.56 0.25
N SER A 17 9.05 -3.41 1.10
CA SER A 17 8.90 -4.86 0.99
C SER A 17 7.46 -5.31 1.24
N GLU A 18 6.77 -4.70 2.23
CA GLU A 18 5.35 -4.92 2.49
C GLU A 18 4.48 -4.53 1.27
N MET A 19 4.74 -3.35 0.69
CA MET A 19 4.03 -2.87 -0.50
C MET A 19 4.26 -3.74 -1.74
N ILE A 20 5.50 -4.18 -1.97
CA ILE A 20 5.84 -5.09 -3.08
C ILE A 20 5.10 -6.42 -2.89
N HIS A 21 5.07 -6.96 -1.67
CA HIS A 21 4.32 -8.18 -1.38
C HIS A 21 2.83 -8.00 -1.72
N PHE A 22 2.22 -6.90 -1.28
CA PHE A 22 0.82 -6.60 -1.60
C PHE A 22 0.57 -6.56 -3.12
N ILE A 23 1.39 -5.83 -3.87
CA ILE A 23 1.26 -5.71 -5.33
C ILE A 23 1.35 -7.07 -5.99
N HIS A 24 2.33 -7.88 -5.62
CA HIS A 24 2.48 -9.22 -6.20
C HIS A 24 1.27 -10.09 -5.89
N GLN A 25 0.79 -10.14 -4.63
CA GLN A 25 -0.38 -10.95 -4.29
C GLN A 25 -1.62 -10.50 -5.08
N MET A 26 -1.86 -9.20 -5.21
CA MET A 26 -2.95 -8.65 -6.03
C MET A 26 -2.82 -9.06 -7.50
N GLN A 27 -1.63 -8.94 -8.09
CA GLN A 27 -1.38 -9.34 -9.48
C GLN A 27 -1.60 -10.84 -9.69
N TYR A 28 -1.13 -11.67 -8.77
CA TYR A 28 -1.34 -13.12 -8.83
C TYR A 28 -2.82 -13.48 -8.82
N TYR A 29 -3.59 -12.87 -7.92
CA TYR A 29 -5.03 -13.10 -7.84
C TYR A 29 -5.75 -12.70 -9.13
N ILE A 30 -5.52 -11.49 -9.63
CA ILE A 30 -6.22 -11.01 -10.85
C ILE A 30 -5.84 -11.86 -12.06
N LEU A 31 -4.55 -12.15 -12.26
CA LEU A 31 -4.10 -12.87 -13.46
C LEU A 31 -4.49 -14.36 -13.40
N PHE A 32 -4.19 -15.04 -12.31
CA PHE A 32 -4.27 -16.51 -12.29
C PHE A 32 -5.59 -17.06 -11.74
N GLU A 33 -6.24 -16.36 -10.81
CA GLU A 33 -7.49 -16.86 -10.21
C GLU A 33 -8.73 -16.27 -10.85
N VAL A 34 -8.64 -15.04 -11.36
CA VAL A 34 -9.76 -14.42 -12.06
C VAL A 34 -9.64 -14.67 -13.56
N ILE A 35 -8.59 -14.16 -14.22
CA ILE A 35 -8.51 -14.17 -15.68
C ILE A 35 -8.29 -15.58 -16.23
N GLU A 36 -7.27 -16.31 -15.77
CA GLU A 36 -6.97 -17.66 -16.28
C GLU A 36 -8.10 -18.66 -16.00
N CYS A 37 -8.69 -18.65 -14.79
CA CYS A 37 -9.83 -19.52 -14.48
C CYS A 37 -11.06 -19.21 -15.34
N SER A 38 -11.40 -17.91 -15.50
CA SER A 38 -12.53 -17.51 -16.35
C SER A 38 -12.26 -17.86 -17.82
N TRP A 39 -11.00 -17.74 -18.27
CA TRP A 39 -10.60 -18.07 -19.64
C TRP A 39 -10.74 -19.57 -19.93
N ALA A 40 -10.30 -20.43 -19.00
CA ALA A 40 -10.47 -21.88 -19.13
C ALA A 40 -11.96 -22.26 -19.26
N GLU A 41 -12.81 -21.66 -18.44
CA GLU A 41 -14.26 -21.88 -18.50
C GLU A 41 -14.88 -21.42 -19.83
N LEU A 42 -14.48 -20.24 -20.32
CA LEU A 42 -14.91 -19.75 -21.63
C LEU A 42 -14.52 -20.74 -22.73
N GLN A 43 -13.27 -21.22 -22.71
CA GLN A 43 -12.76 -22.12 -23.73
C GLN A 43 -13.57 -23.43 -23.78
N ASP A 44 -13.86 -24.02 -22.61
CA ASP A 44 -14.66 -25.24 -22.52
C ASP A 44 -16.08 -25.02 -23.03
N ARG A 45 -16.71 -23.90 -22.65
CA ARG A 45 -18.06 -23.55 -23.09
C ARG A 45 -18.13 -23.32 -24.60
N VAL A 46 -17.19 -22.57 -25.16
CA VAL A 46 -17.10 -22.31 -26.61
C VAL A 46 -16.87 -23.60 -27.41
N GLN A 47 -16.06 -24.54 -26.90
CA GLN A 47 -15.86 -25.83 -27.55
C GLN A 47 -17.13 -26.70 -27.55
N SER A 48 -17.96 -26.56 -26.51
CA SER A 48 -19.22 -27.30 -26.37
C SER A 48 -20.43 -26.64 -27.05
N ALA A 49 -20.27 -25.40 -27.52
CA ALA A 49 -21.34 -24.59 -28.09
C ALA A 49 -21.89 -25.17 -29.40
N LYS A 50 -23.21 -25.11 -29.59
CA LYS A 50 -23.90 -25.61 -30.78
C LYS A 50 -24.47 -24.49 -31.63
N ALA A 51 -24.69 -23.33 -31.04
CA ALA A 51 -25.18 -22.13 -31.69
C ALA A 51 -24.28 -20.91 -31.38
N LEU A 52 -24.44 -19.85 -32.16
CA LEU A 52 -23.77 -18.57 -31.92
C LEU A 52 -24.22 -17.94 -30.60
N ASP A 53 -25.50 -18.10 -30.25
CA ASP A 53 -26.05 -17.56 -29.00
C ASP A 53 -25.34 -18.17 -27.77
N ASP A 54 -25.02 -19.47 -27.80
CA ASP A 54 -24.24 -20.13 -26.74
C ASP A 54 -22.85 -19.49 -26.56
N ILE A 55 -22.22 -19.05 -27.66
CA ILE A 55 -20.91 -18.37 -27.64
C ILE A 55 -21.04 -16.96 -27.06
N LEU A 56 -22.10 -16.23 -27.44
CA LEU A 56 -22.37 -14.88 -26.92
C LEU A 56 -22.62 -14.93 -25.41
N ASP A 57 -23.45 -15.85 -24.95
CA ASP A 57 -23.76 -16.05 -23.54
C ASP A 57 -22.49 -16.42 -22.75
N ALA A 58 -21.67 -17.34 -23.25
CA ALA A 58 -20.41 -17.73 -22.61
C ALA A 58 -19.42 -16.54 -22.51
N HIS A 59 -19.36 -15.70 -23.56
CA HIS A 59 -18.52 -14.51 -23.56
C HIS A 59 -19.02 -13.44 -22.58
N ASP A 60 -20.34 -13.20 -22.51
CA ASP A 60 -20.91 -12.25 -21.56
C ASP A 60 -20.69 -12.71 -20.11
N GLU A 61 -20.81 -14.01 -19.83
CA GLU A 61 -20.48 -14.56 -18.52
C GLU A 61 -19.00 -14.42 -18.17
N PHE A 62 -18.10 -14.69 -19.12
CA PHE A 62 -16.66 -14.46 -18.96
C PHE A 62 -16.34 -13.01 -18.59
N LEU A 63 -16.91 -12.04 -19.32
CA LEU A 63 -16.71 -10.62 -19.03
C LEU A 63 -17.28 -10.22 -17.67
N ASN A 64 -18.43 -10.76 -17.28
CA ASN A 64 -19.02 -10.49 -15.97
C ASN A 64 -18.20 -11.11 -14.83
N ALA A 65 -17.67 -12.33 -15.03
CA ALA A 65 -16.78 -12.98 -14.07
C ALA A 65 -15.50 -12.17 -13.84
N ILE A 66 -14.87 -11.68 -14.92
CA ILE A 66 -13.69 -10.80 -14.80
C ILE A 66 -14.04 -9.49 -14.09
N LYS A 67 -15.16 -8.83 -14.46
CA LYS A 67 -15.57 -7.58 -13.81
C LYS A 67 -15.79 -7.77 -12.31
N CYS A 68 -16.47 -8.84 -11.90
CA CYS A 68 -16.72 -9.12 -10.49
C CYS A 68 -15.43 -9.51 -9.76
N GLY A 69 -14.63 -10.41 -10.35
CA GLY A 69 -13.38 -10.89 -9.75
C GLY A 69 -12.33 -9.79 -9.60
N ALA A 70 -12.29 -8.82 -10.51
CA ALA A 70 -11.41 -7.66 -10.46
C ALA A 70 -11.96 -6.47 -9.63
N PHE A 71 -13.09 -6.67 -8.93
CA PHE A 71 -13.75 -5.65 -8.10
C PHE A 71 -14.26 -4.42 -8.89
N LEU A 72 -14.62 -4.60 -10.16
CA LEU A 72 -15.13 -3.53 -11.04
C LEU A 72 -16.66 -3.52 -11.15
N ASP A 73 -17.34 -4.39 -10.40
CA ASP A 73 -18.80 -4.45 -10.37
C ASP A 73 -19.40 -3.46 -9.34
N SER A 74 -20.69 -3.18 -9.48
CA SER A 74 -21.38 -2.20 -8.62
C SER A 74 -21.50 -2.63 -7.15
N ASN A 75 -21.41 -3.93 -6.85
CA ASN A 75 -21.53 -4.45 -5.48
C ASN A 75 -20.19 -4.45 -4.75
N SER A 76 -19.06 -4.54 -5.46
CA SER A 76 -17.71 -4.53 -4.90
C SER A 76 -17.08 -3.13 -4.80
N GLY A 77 -17.85 -2.06 -5.00
CA GLY A 77 -17.35 -0.68 -4.95
C GLY A 77 -16.58 -0.33 -3.67
N GLN A 78 -16.96 -0.90 -2.52
CA GLN A 78 -16.21 -0.71 -1.27
C GLN A 78 -14.83 -1.42 -1.28
N LEU A 79 -14.73 -2.61 -1.88
CA LEU A 79 -13.48 -3.33 -2.05
C LEU A 79 -12.55 -2.61 -3.02
N CYS A 80 -13.10 -2.15 -4.15
CA CYS A 80 -12.38 -1.34 -5.13
C CYS A 80 -11.82 -0.07 -4.47
N GLN A 81 -12.65 0.68 -3.74
CA GLN A 81 -12.21 1.89 -3.04
C GLN A 81 -11.12 1.60 -2.00
N ASN A 82 -11.24 0.48 -1.27
CA ASN A 82 -10.21 0.10 -0.31
C ASN A 82 -8.90 -0.27 -1.01
N MET A 83 -8.97 -0.96 -2.15
CA MET A 83 -7.82 -1.28 -2.99
C MET A 83 -7.16 -0.01 -3.54
N GLU A 84 -7.93 0.93 -4.07
CA GLU A 84 -7.44 2.24 -4.51
C GLU A 84 -6.72 2.98 -3.38
N ASN A 85 -7.29 3.02 -2.18
CA ASN A 85 -6.64 3.64 -1.02
C ASN A 85 -5.28 3.00 -0.66
N VAL A 86 -5.13 1.69 -0.88
CA VAL A 86 -3.85 0.99 -0.69
C VAL A 86 -2.85 1.43 -1.76
N TYR A 87 -3.27 1.49 -3.04
CA TYR A 87 -2.42 1.95 -4.14
C TYR A 87 -2.02 3.43 -4.00
N ASP A 88 -2.92 4.30 -3.52
CA ASP A 88 -2.60 5.68 -3.19
C ASP A 88 -1.51 5.76 -2.11
N GLY A 89 -1.57 4.87 -1.11
CA GLY A 89 -0.53 4.71 -0.10
C GLY A 89 0.84 4.34 -0.71
N ILE A 90 0.84 3.46 -1.71
CA ILE A 90 2.05 3.03 -2.44
C ILE A 90 2.64 4.18 -3.25
N ILE A 91 1.82 4.87 -4.05
CA ILE A 91 2.24 6.02 -4.85
C ILE A 91 2.78 7.13 -3.95
N ARG A 92 2.13 7.37 -2.81
CA ARG A 92 2.60 8.35 -1.83
C ARG A 92 3.96 8.00 -1.25
N LEU A 93 4.27 6.72 -1.03
CA LEU A 93 5.60 6.29 -0.61
C LEU A 93 6.64 6.56 -1.70
N GLU A 94 6.33 6.25 -2.96
CA GLU A 94 7.24 6.50 -4.09
C GLU A 94 7.59 7.99 -4.20
N LEU A 95 6.59 8.88 -4.16
CA LEU A 95 6.80 10.32 -4.17
C LEU A 95 7.62 10.81 -2.98
N TRP A 96 7.41 10.21 -1.81
CA TRP A 96 8.19 10.51 -0.61
C TRP A 96 9.64 10.03 -0.75
N GLN A 97 9.86 8.82 -1.29
CA GLN A 97 11.18 8.24 -1.53
C GLN A 97 12.02 9.10 -2.47
N ASN A 98 11.43 9.53 -3.59
CA ASN A 98 12.12 10.37 -4.56
C ASN A 98 12.63 11.67 -3.92
N LYS A 99 11.78 12.38 -3.16
CA LYS A 99 12.17 13.60 -2.42
C LYS A 99 13.23 13.33 -1.36
N PHE A 100 13.09 12.21 -0.63
CA PHE A 100 14.05 11.84 0.40
C PHE A 100 15.43 11.53 -0.20
N TYR A 101 15.48 10.81 -1.31
CA TYR A 101 16.73 10.51 -2.01
C TYR A 101 17.37 11.76 -2.59
N GLU A 102 16.61 12.69 -3.17
CA GLU A 102 17.15 13.98 -3.63
C GLU A 102 17.88 14.73 -2.50
N ILE A 103 17.29 14.79 -1.30
CA ILE A 103 17.90 15.43 -0.13
C ILE A 103 19.17 14.68 0.31
N CYS A 104 19.10 13.35 0.37
CA CYS A 104 20.25 12.53 0.76
C CYS A 104 21.42 12.65 -0.23
N PHE A 105 21.13 12.65 -1.53
CA PHE A 105 22.14 12.81 -2.57
C PHE A 105 22.74 14.22 -2.57
N LYS A 106 21.92 15.25 -2.35
CA LYS A 106 22.42 16.63 -2.21
C LYS A 106 23.39 16.76 -1.05
N GLU A 107 23.04 16.21 0.12
CA GLU A 107 23.93 16.23 1.30
C GLU A 107 25.19 15.37 1.08
N LEU A 108 25.07 14.23 0.40
CA LEU A 108 26.21 13.39 0.06
C LEU A 108 27.20 14.12 -0.85
N SER A 109 26.71 14.78 -1.89
CA SER A 109 27.52 15.60 -2.80
C SER A 109 28.22 16.73 -2.05
N ALA A 110 27.48 17.46 -1.20
CA ALA A 110 28.05 18.55 -0.41
C ALA A 110 29.17 18.07 0.55
N ARG A 111 28.99 16.91 1.22
CA ARG A 111 30.05 16.32 2.05
C ARG A 111 31.26 15.87 1.23
N LYS A 112 31.06 15.39 0.01
CA LYS A 112 32.13 14.97 -0.90
C LYS A 112 32.94 16.18 -1.40
N GLU A 113 32.26 17.25 -1.80
CA GLU A 113 32.89 18.50 -2.22
C GLU A 113 33.71 19.13 -1.09
N TYR A 114 33.16 19.16 0.13
CA TYR A 114 33.88 19.66 1.29
C TYR A 114 35.16 18.87 1.58
N LYS A 115 35.11 17.53 1.51
CA LYS A 115 36.30 16.69 1.67
C LYS A 115 37.33 16.89 0.56
N ASN A 116 36.88 17.02 -0.69
CA ASN A 116 37.78 17.29 -1.81
C ASN A 116 38.47 18.65 -1.66
N HIS A 117 37.75 19.66 -1.18
CA HIS A 117 38.32 20.97 -0.91
C HIS A 117 39.40 20.93 0.16
N ILE A 118 39.18 20.15 1.23
CA ILE A 118 40.19 19.91 2.27
C ILE A 118 41.43 19.28 1.65
N PHE A 119 41.27 18.21 0.89
CA PHE A 119 42.38 17.48 0.27
C PHE A 119 43.22 18.39 -0.65
N ILE A 120 42.58 19.19 -1.51
CA ILE A 120 43.28 20.12 -2.41
C ILE A 120 44.03 21.20 -1.64
N SER A 121 43.43 21.73 -0.57
CA SER A 121 44.04 22.77 0.27
C SER A 121 45.22 22.23 1.08
N GLU A 122 45.14 20.99 1.56
CA GLU A 122 46.25 20.27 2.21
C GLU A 122 47.41 19.99 1.24
N GLU A 123 47.14 19.60 -0.01
CA GLU A 123 48.18 19.44 -1.05
C GLU A 123 48.85 20.78 -1.43
N ALA A 124 48.09 21.88 -1.39
CA ALA A 124 48.62 23.23 -1.63
C ALA A 124 49.46 23.78 -0.45
N GLY A 125 49.50 23.07 0.68
CA GLY A 125 50.24 23.47 1.88
C GLY A 125 49.56 24.57 2.71
N GLU A 126 48.28 24.85 2.44
CA GLU A 126 47.47 25.79 3.20
C GLU A 126 46.69 25.07 4.33
N PHE A 127 46.21 25.82 5.32
CA PHE A 127 45.34 25.25 6.37
C PHE A 127 44.03 24.79 5.73
N GLY A 128 43.82 23.46 5.68
CA GLY A 128 42.77 22.80 4.89
C GLY A 128 41.34 23.34 4.97
N VAL A 129 40.96 24.05 6.06
CA VAL A 129 39.67 24.76 6.20
C VAL A 129 39.81 25.99 7.09
N THR A 130 39.06 27.06 6.79
CA THR A 130 38.86 28.19 7.71
C THR A 130 37.85 27.86 8.82
N ALA A 131 38.00 28.47 10.00
CA ALA A 131 37.08 28.29 11.12
C ALA A 131 35.62 28.68 10.77
N GLU A 132 35.44 29.70 9.92
CA GLU A 132 34.14 30.11 9.41
C GLU A 132 33.46 29.01 8.59
N ARG A 133 34.19 28.39 7.66
CA ARG A 133 33.65 27.34 6.79
C ARG A 133 33.37 26.04 7.55
N GLN A 134 34.10 25.78 8.63
CA GLN A 134 33.80 24.68 9.54
C GLN A 134 32.48 24.92 10.30
N LEU A 135 32.26 26.14 10.80
CA LEU A 135 31.00 26.53 11.46
C LEU A 135 29.80 26.46 10.51
N GLU A 136 29.94 26.91 9.26
CA GLU A 136 28.89 26.80 8.24
C GLU A 136 28.49 25.34 7.99
N ARG A 137 29.47 24.43 7.83
CA ARG A 137 29.19 22.99 7.65
C ARG A 137 28.52 22.36 8.86
N ASP A 138 28.90 22.78 10.07
CA ASP A 138 28.26 22.30 11.31
C ASP A 138 26.80 22.77 11.42
N GLN A 139 26.48 23.97 10.94
CA GLN A 139 25.11 24.46 10.85
C GLN A 139 24.29 23.67 9.81
N GLU A 140 24.84 23.46 8.61
CA GLU A 140 24.18 22.68 7.55
C GLU A 140 23.90 21.24 7.99
N ARG A 141 24.83 20.62 8.73
CA ARG A 141 24.63 19.28 9.29
C ARG A 141 23.48 19.23 10.30
N LYS A 142 23.38 20.22 11.19
CA LYS A 142 22.26 20.30 12.15
C LYS A 142 20.92 20.50 11.45
N ILE A 143 20.88 21.31 10.39
CA ILE A 143 19.67 21.48 9.56
C ILE A 143 19.29 20.15 8.92
N PHE A 144 20.26 19.42 8.36
CA PHE A 144 20.02 18.10 7.79
C PHE A 144 19.48 17.11 8.84
N GLU A 145 20.05 17.05 10.04
CA GLU A 145 19.55 16.19 11.13
C GLU A 145 18.09 16.52 11.51
N GLN A 146 17.72 17.80 11.56
CA GLN A 146 16.34 18.22 11.79
C GLN A 146 15.40 17.80 10.66
N ILE A 147 15.84 17.90 9.40
CA ILE A 147 15.10 17.43 8.23
C ILE A 147 14.90 15.92 8.30
N ILE A 148 15.93 15.14 8.61
CA ILE A 148 15.80 13.68 8.75
C ILE A 148 14.78 13.32 9.84
N GLY A 149 14.78 14.03 10.97
CA GLY A 149 13.78 13.84 12.01
C GLY A 149 12.33 14.12 11.56
N SER A 150 12.12 15.12 10.70
CA SER A 150 10.78 15.40 10.14
C SER A 150 10.36 14.35 9.10
N TYR A 151 11.29 13.91 8.27
CA TYR A 151 11.08 12.84 7.29
C TYR A 151 10.78 11.51 7.96
N HIS A 152 11.45 11.16 9.08
CA HIS A 152 11.12 9.97 9.86
C HIS A 152 9.66 9.98 10.31
N LYS A 153 9.19 11.09 10.90
CA LYS A 153 7.78 11.22 11.33
C LYS A 153 6.81 11.14 10.15
N SER A 154 7.18 11.74 9.02
CA SER A 154 6.37 11.65 7.79
C SER A 154 6.29 10.22 7.28
N LEU A 155 7.39 9.44 7.34
CA LEU A 155 7.40 8.04 6.94
C LEU A 155 6.53 7.19 7.86
N ASP A 156 6.58 7.43 9.17
CA ASP A 156 5.71 6.74 10.13
C ASP A 156 4.23 7.01 9.87
N ASN A 157 3.88 8.24 9.49
CA ASN A 157 2.49 8.57 9.09
C ASN A 157 2.07 7.81 7.82
N ILE A 158 2.92 7.77 6.79
CA ILE A 158 2.63 7.01 5.56
C ILE A 158 2.44 5.53 5.89
N CYS A 159 3.29 4.97 6.76
CA CYS A 159 3.18 3.59 7.20
C CYS A 159 1.86 3.35 7.95
N ALA A 160 1.50 4.19 8.92
CA ALA A 160 0.27 4.03 9.69
C ALA A 160 -1.00 4.08 8.81
N ASP A 161 -1.02 5.02 7.85
CA ASP A 161 -2.11 5.13 6.89
C ASP A 161 -2.19 3.92 5.95
N TYR A 162 -1.04 3.44 5.45
CA TYR A 162 -0.97 2.25 4.61
C TYR A 162 -1.45 1.01 5.37
N GLU A 163 -0.95 0.79 6.60
CA GLU A 163 -1.39 -0.32 7.46
C GLU A 163 -2.91 -0.26 7.70
N LYS A 164 -3.47 0.94 7.89
CA LYS A 164 -4.92 1.13 8.04
C LYS A 164 -5.68 0.78 6.77
N ALA A 165 -5.19 1.21 5.60
CA ALA A 165 -5.80 0.91 4.31
C ALA A 165 -5.83 -0.60 4.04
N VAL A 166 -4.70 -1.29 4.25
CA VAL A 166 -4.60 -2.75 4.09
C VAL A 166 -5.52 -3.48 5.05
N ARG A 167 -5.62 -3.04 6.31
CA ARG A 167 -6.58 -3.62 7.28
C ARG A 167 -8.03 -3.46 6.85
N CYS A 168 -8.41 -2.28 6.35
CA CYS A 168 -9.77 -2.06 5.83
C CYS A 168 -10.06 -2.98 4.64
N PHE A 169 -9.08 -3.16 3.75
CA PHE A 169 -9.18 -4.07 2.62
C PHE A 169 -9.34 -5.54 3.06
N LEU A 170 -8.49 -6.02 3.98
CA LEU A 170 -8.57 -7.37 4.54
C LEU A 170 -9.90 -7.64 5.26
N LEU A 171 -10.43 -6.67 6.01
CA LEU A 171 -11.73 -6.79 6.65
C LEU A 171 -12.87 -6.88 5.63
N ALA A 172 -12.79 -6.12 4.55
CA ALA A 172 -13.77 -6.18 3.47
C ALA A 172 -13.72 -7.52 2.72
N LEU A 173 -12.52 -8.07 2.47
CA LEU A 173 -12.34 -9.40 1.88
C LEU A 173 -12.92 -10.51 2.76
N ASN A 174 -12.63 -10.48 4.07
CA ASN A 174 -13.14 -11.48 5.01
C ASN A 174 -14.65 -11.39 5.24
N SER A 175 -15.25 -10.22 4.99
CA SER A 175 -16.71 -10.04 5.11
C SER A 175 -17.47 -10.49 3.86
N HIS A 176 -16.76 -10.77 2.76
CA HIS A 176 -17.37 -11.29 1.55
C HIS A 176 -17.76 -12.76 1.71
N ASN A 177 -18.87 -13.16 1.08
CA ASN A 177 -19.36 -14.54 1.11
C ASN A 177 -18.59 -15.49 0.17
N ASP A 178 -17.73 -14.95 -0.71
CA ASP A 178 -16.95 -15.75 -1.64
C ASP A 178 -15.72 -16.35 -0.93
N HIS A 179 -15.62 -17.68 -1.00
CA HIS A 179 -14.51 -18.42 -0.41
C HIS A 179 -13.16 -18.07 -1.05
N ASN A 180 -13.13 -17.79 -2.35
CA ASN A 180 -11.90 -17.44 -3.05
C ASN A 180 -11.33 -16.10 -2.56
N LEU A 181 -12.20 -15.13 -2.29
CA LEU A 181 -11.81 -13.84 -1.71
C LEU A 181 -11.30 -13.96 -0.27
N GLN A 182 -11.86 -14.87 0.52
CA GLN A 182 -11.37 -15.16 1.87
C GLN A 182 -9.99 -15.84 1.82
N LEU A 183 -9.80 -16.83 0.94
CA LEU A 183 -8.49 -17.47 0.72
C LEU A 183 -7.44 -16.48 0.20
N PHE A 184 -7.85 -15.51 -0.62
CA PHE A 184 -7.00 -14.42 -1.04
C PHE A 184 -6.57 -13.53 0.14
N GLY A 185 -7.52 -13.15 1.01
CA GLY A 185 -7.22 -12.41 2.24
C GLY A 185 -6.20 -13.12 3.15
N ILE A 186 -6.28 -14.45 3.25
CA ILE A 186 -5.29 -15.25 4.01
C ILE A 186 -3.91 -15.18 3.38
N ARG A 187 -3.79 -15.27 2.05
CA ARG A 187 -2.50 -15.20 1.36
C ARG A 187 -1.86 -13.82 1.42
N LEU A 188 -2.69 -12.77 1.40
CA LEU A 188 -2.25 -11.39 1.52
C LEU A 188 -1.72 -11.08 2.93
N ASP A 189 -2.20 -11.78 3.96
CA ASP A 189 -1.65 -11.73 5.33
C ASP A 189 -1.04 -13.08 5.75
N PHE A 190 -0.24 -13.71 4.87
CA PHE A 190 0.34 -15.03 5.16
C PHE A 190 1.19 -15.07 6.44
N ASN A 191 1.86 -13.96 6.78
CA ASN A 191 2.66 -13.84 8.00
C ASN A 191 1.83 -13.51 9.26
N GLU A 192 0.52 -13.37 9.12
CA GLU A 192 -0.43 -12.87 10.13
C GLU A 192 0.02 -11.53 10.76
N TYR A 193 0.76 -10.73 10.01
CA TYR A 193 1.30 -9.46 10.49
C TYR A 193 0.16 -8.50 10.85
N TYR A 194 -0.88 -8.45 10.03
CA TYR A 194 -2.05 -7.61 10.26
C TYR A 194 -3.01 -8.24 11.27
N LYS A 195 -3.20 -9.56 11.20
CA LYS A 195 -4.04 -10.33 12.12
C LYS A 195 -3.57 -10.29 13.57
N LYS A 196 -2.26 -10.31 13.82
CA LYS A 196 -1.68 -10.15 15.18
C LYS A 196 -1.92 -8.76 15.77
N ARG A 197 -2.18 -7.75 14.94
CA ARG A 197 -2.35 -6.34 15.34
C ARG A 197 -3.81 -5.89 15.38
N ASP A 198 -4.76 -6.67 14.84
CA ASP A 198 -6.19 -6.43 14.97
C ASP A 198 -6.93 -7.72 15.31
N GLN A 199 -7.43 -7.82 16.54
CA GLN A 199 -8.22 -8.98 16.99
C GLN A 199 -9.47 -9.20 16.13
N ARG A 200 -9.98 -8.18 15.43
CA ARG A 200 -11.11 -8.32 14.48
C ARG A 200 -10.79 -9.21 13.29
N LEU A 201 -9.52 -9.32 12.91
CA LEU A 201 -9.03 -10.26 11.88
C LEU A 201 -8.78 -11.66 12.45
N CYS A 202 -8.69 -11.81 13.78
CA CYS A 202 -8.56 -13.11 14.47
C CYS A 202 -9.90 -13.79 14.74
N VAL A 203 -11.02 -13.08 14.63
CA VAL A 203 -12.31 -13.64 14.99
C VAL A 203 -12.68 -14.70 13.96
N PRO A 204 -12.88 -15.97 14.36
CA PRO A 204 -13.31 -17.00 13.44
C PRO A 204 -14.63 -16.57 12.81
N LEU A 205 -14.79 -16.84 11.50
CA LEU A 205 -16.02 -16.69 10.70
C LEU A 205 -17.16 -17.57 11.25
N THR A 206 -17.55 -17.34 12.49
CA THR A 206 -18.71 -17.92 13.13
C THR A 206 -19.92 -17.10 12.72
N PHE A 207 -21.03 -17.79 12.49
CA PHE A 207 -22.30 -17.23 12.02
C PHE A 207 -22.77 -16.00 12.83
N GLU A 208 -22.42 -15.96 14.11
CA GLU A 208 -22.73 -14.88 15.05
C GLU A 208 -22.00 -13.56 14.69
N HIS A 209 -20.77 -13.65 14.17
CA HIS A 209 -19.94 -12.49 13.84
C HIS A 209 -20.24 -11.91 12.46
N MET A 210 -20.62 -12.74 11.48
CA MET A 210 -21.17 -12.26 10.20
C MET A 210 -22.41 -11.37 10.45
N ARG A 211 -23.25 -11.75 11.40
CA ARG A 211 -24.45 -10.97 11.78
C ARG A 211 -24.10 -9.62 12.44
N MET A 212 -23.06 -9.58 13.27
CA MET A 212 -22.58 -8.35 13.94
C MET A 212 -21.95 -7.35 12.95
N SER A 213 -21.17 -7.84 11.97
CA SER A 213 -20.57 -6.99 10.92
C SER A 213 -21.64 -6.30 10.06
N ILE A 214 -22.70 -7.05 9.69
CA ILE A 214 -23.86 -6.54 8.95
C ILE A 214 -24.63 -5.49 9.77
N MET A 215 -24.81 -5.69 11.08
CA MET A 215 -25.50 -4.72 11.94
C MET A 215 -24.71 -3.41 12.15
N PHE A 216 -23.38 -3.46 12.22
CA PHE A 216 -22.56 -2.25 12.30
C PHE A 216 -22.60 -1.43 11.00
N ASN A 217 -22.72 -2.08 9.84
CA ASN A 217 -22.85 -1.40 8.56
C ASN A 217 -24.27 -0.81 8.34
N GLY A 218 -25.30 -1.45 8.92
CA GLY A 218 -26.69 -0.96 8.87
C GLY A 218 -26.98 0.28 9.74
N ASN A 219 -26.21 0.52 10.80
CA ASN A 219 -26.42 1.69 11.66
C ASN A 219 -26.00 3.04 11.03
N LYS A 220 -25.22 3.02 9.94
CA LYS A 220 -24.92 4.24 9.18
C LYS A 220 -26.07 4.68 8.27
N SER A 221 -26.96 3.77 7.83
CA SER A 221 -28.09 4.12 6.96
C SER A 221 -29.31 4.62 7.74
N LEU A 222 -29.48 4.22 9.01
CA LEU A 222 -30.62 4.62 9.84
C LEU A 222 -30.45 5.94 10.60
N ALA A 223 -29.22 6.49 10.69
CA ALA A 223 -28.97 7.77 11.35
C ALA A 223 -29.39 9.00 10.50
N GLY A 224 -29.67 8.81 9.21
CA GLY A 224 -30.00 9.90 8.27
C GLY A 224 -31.49 10.23 8.10
N SER A 225 -32.42 9.51 8.75
CA SER A 225 -33.85 9.61 8.43
C SER A 225 -34.75 10.08 9.59
N ARG A 226 -34.20 10.80 10.58
CA ARG A 226 -35.01 11.38 11.68
C ARG A 226 -34.79 12.88 11.89
N TYR A 227 -34.81 13.68 10.83
CA TYR A 227 -35.06 15.13 10.93
C TYR A 227 -35.71 15.65 9.64
N SER A 228 -37.01 15.39 9.48
CA SER A 228 -37.90 16.18 8.61
C SER A 228 -39.35 15.84 8.91
N ALA A 229 -39.84 16.32 10.05
CA ALA A 229 -41.26 16.46 10.35
C ALA A 229 -41.41 17.42 11.54
N MET A 230 -41.24 18.71 11.29
CA MET A 230 -41.89 19.79 12.06
C MET A 230 -41.58 21.13 11.37
N ASN A 231 -42.48 21.52 10.47
CA ASN A 231 -43.09 22.85 10.38
C ASN A 231 -44.16 22.81 9.28
#